data_AF-A0A936VDN8-F1
#
_entry.id   AF-A0A936VDN8-F1
#
_cell.length_a   1.000
_cell.length_b   1.000
_cell.length_c   1.000
_cell.angle_alpha   90.00
_cell.angle_beta   90.00
_cell.angle_gamma   90.00
#
_symmetry.space_group_name_H-M   'P 1'
#
loop_
_entity.id
_entity.type
_entity.pdbx_description
1 polymer ?
#
loop_
_entity_poly.entity_id
_entity_poly.type
_entity_poly.pdbx_seq_one_letter_code
_entity_poly.pdbx_strand_id
1 'polypeptide(L)'
;MSTSSDVYNWAKRGNEEAVDVFTAMGTYLGIGLAGLVNVLNPEMIVIGGGVSAAWELFAGDVRREVDERSFPEPAKRVKIVGAELGDDAGILGAARAVFALISK
;
A
#
# COMPACT_ATOMS: atom_id res chain seq x y z
N MET A 1 26.71 -0.31 -5.56
CA MET A 1 25.39 -0.84 -5.90
C MET A 1 24.49 -0.53 -4.73
N SER A 2 23.54 0.38 -4.89
CA SER A 2 22.64 0.80 -3.81
C SER A 2 21.49 -0.19 -3.70
N THR A 3 21.12 -0.56 -2.48
CA THR A 3 19.98 -1.42 -2.18
C THR A 3 18.69 -0.60 -2.10
N SER A 4 17.53 -1.26 -2.12
CA SER A 4 16.24 -0.59 -1.89
C SER A 4 16.20 0.14 -0.53
N SER A 5 16.87 -0.41 0.48
CA SER A 5 17.03 0.22 1.80
C SER A 5 17.83 1.52 1.73
N ASP A 6 18.84 1.61 0.86
CA ASP A 6 19.63 2.83 0.69
C ASP A 6 18.79 3.94 0.05
N VAL A 7 18.02 3.60 -0.99
CA VAL A 7 17.10 4.53 -1.66
C VAL A 7 16.05 5.06 -0.67
N TYR A 8 15.49 4.18 0.15
CA TYR A 8 14.57 4.58 1.22
C TYR A 8 15.19 5.58 2.21
N ASN A 9 16.41 5.29 2.67
CA ASN A 9 17.12 6.16 3.61
C ASN A 9 17.48 7.52 3.00
N TRP A 10 17.80 7.57 1.70
CA TRP A 10 18.05 8.81 0.99
C TRP A 10 16.79 9.64 0.79
N ALA A 11 15.67 9.01 0.41
CA ALA A 11 14.39 9.69 0.29
C ALA A 11 13.95 10.30 1.63
N LYS A 12 14.13 9.57 2.75
CA LYS A 12 13.89 10.10 4.10
C LYS A 12 14.76 11.29 4.48
N ARG A 13 15.93 11.45 3.84
CA ARG A 13 16.82 12.60 4.03
C ARG A 13 16.56 13.74 3.04
N GLY A 14 15.51 13.64 2.23
CA GLY A 14 15.13 14.67 1.26
C GLY A 14 15.95 14.65 -0.03
N ASN A 15 16.59 13.53 -0.37
CA ASN A 15 17.22 13.39 -1.69
C ASN A 15 16.13 13.33 -2.77
N GLU A 16 16.14 14.29 -3.70
CA GLU A 16 15.10 14.46 -4.72
C GLU A 16 14.97 13.24 -5.63
N GLU A 17 16.07 12.70 -6.15
CA GLU A 17 16.06 11.53 -7.04
C GLU A 17 15.45 10.30 -6.34
N ALA A 18 15.77 10.09 -5.07
CA ALA A 18 15.20 9.01 -4.28
C ALA A 18 13.71 9.22 -4.00
N VAL A 19 13.27 10.47 -3.77
CA VAL A 19 11.84 10.81 -3.62
C VAL A 19 11.09 10.53 -4.93
N ASP A 20 11.65 10.92 -6.07
CA ASP A 20 11.05 10.69 -7.39
C ASP A 20 10.81 9.20 -7.70
N VAL A 21 11.69 8.32 -7.21
CA VAL A 21 11.48 6.87 -7.30
C VAL A 21 10.20 6.44 -6.57
N PHE A 22 9.96 6.96 -5.35
CA PHE A 22 8.73 6.65 -4.61
C PHE A 22 7.49 7.30 -5.24
N THR A 23 7.61 8.53 -5.75
CA THR A 23 6.55 9.21 -6.50
C THR A 23 6.12 8.39 -7.72
N ALA A 24 7.09 7.93 -8.52
CA ALA A 24 6.83 7.11 -9.69
C ALA A 24 6.18 5.77 -9.30
N MET A 25 6.71 5.11 -8.26
CA MET A 25 6.16 3.87 -7.74
C MET A 25 4.70 4.04 -7.28
N GLY A 26 4.41 5.08 -6.49
CA GLY A 26 3.06 5.39 -6.01
C GLY A 26 2.09 5.68 -7.15
N THR A 27 2.56 6.40 -8.17
CA THR A 27 1.79 6.68 -9.38
C THR A 27 1.38 5.39 -10.09
N TYR A 28 2.34 4.52 -10.44
CA TYR A 28 2.03 3.28 -11.15
C TYR A 28 1.22 2.29 -10.30
N LEU A 29 1.47 2.23 -8.99
CA LEU A 29 0.66 1.42 -8.08
C LEU A 29 -0.79 1.92 -8.05
N GLY A 30 -1.00 3.23 -7.91
CA GLY A 30 -2.32 3.84 -7.89
C GLY A 30 -3.10 3.62 -9.19
N ILE A 31 -2.45 3.69 -10.36
CA ILE A 31 -3.04 3.33 -11.66
C ILE A 31 -3.57 1.88 -11.64
N GLY A 32 -2.77 0.94 -11.17
CA GLY A 32 -3.18 -0.47 -11.07
C GLY A 32 -4.33 -0.68 -10.09
N LEU A 33 -4.27 -0.03 -8.92
CA LEU A 33 -5.32 -0.11 -7.91
C LEU A 33 -6.64 0.50 -8.39
N ALA A 34 -6.62 1.58 -9.17
CA ALA A 34 -7.83 2.17 -9.73
C ALA A 34 -8.62 1.18 -10.59
N GLY A 35 -7.92 0.35 -11.37
CA GLY A 35 -8.53 -0.75 -12.11
C GLY A 35 -9.23 -1.75 -11.19
N LEU A 36 -8.58 -2.15 -10.10
CA LEU A 36 -9.17 -3.06 -9.11
C LEU A 36 -10.36 -2.43 -8.38
N VAL A 37 -10.29 -1.14 -8.05
CA VAL A 37 -11.39 -0.40 -7.42
C VAL A 37 -12.61 -0.39 -8.33
N ASN A 38 -12.42 -0.13 -9.63
CA ASN A 38 -13.50 -0.12 -10.61
C ASN A 38 -14.16 -1.50 -10.80
N VAL A 39 -13.37 -2.58 -10.74
CA VAL A 39 -13.86 -3.95 -10.99
C VAL A 39 -14.49 -4.56 -9.74
N LEU A 40 -13.87 -4.38 -8.57
CA LEU A 40 -14.23 -5.11 -7.34
C LEU A 40 -15.03 -4.25 -6.37
N ASN A 41 -14.97 -2.92 -6.50
CA ASN A 41 -15.59 -1.96 -5.57
C ASN A 41 -15.33 -2.28 -4.07
N PRO A 42 -14.06 -2.53 -3.67
CA PRO A 42 -13.74 -3.01 -2.34
C PRO A 42 -13.93 -1.92 -1.27
N GLU A 43 -14.15 -2.33 -0.03
CA GLU A 43 -14.17 -1.41 1.12
C GLU A 43 -12.76 -1.04 1.58
N MET A 44 -11.77 -1.93 1.38
CA MET A 44 -10.40 -1.72 1.83
C MET A 44 -9.38 -2.46 0.95
N ILE A 45 -8.22 -1.82 0.77
CA ILE A 45 -7.01 -2.37 0.15
C ILE A 45 -5.86 -2.17 1.13
N VAL A 46 -5.17 -3.26 1.49
CA VAL A 46 -4.04 -3.24 2.43
C VAL A 46 -2.75 -3.52 1.67
N ILE A 47 -1.78 -2.62 1.75
CA ILE A 47 -0.47 -2.71 1.09
C ILE A 47 0.56 -3.22 2.09
N GLY A 48 1.00 -4.47 1.94
CA GLY A 48 2.00 -5.11 2.79
C GLY A 48 3.36 -5.30 2.12
N GLY A 49 4.22 -6.10 2.77
CA GLY A 49 5.60 -6.37 2.33
C GLY A 49 6.58 -5.25 2.67
N GLY A 50 7.87 -5.43 2.33
CA GLY A 50 8.92 -4.49 2.73
C GLY A 50 8.74 -3.04 2.26
N VAL A 51 7.91 -2.82 1.24
CA VAL A 51 7.56 -1.47 0.75
C VAL A 51 6.62 -0.72 1.70
N SER A 52 5.85 -1.41 2.53
CA SER A 52 4.93 -0.74 3.48
C SER A 52 5.67 0.11 4.52
N ALA A 53 6.95 -0.18 4.79
CA ALA A 53 7.82 0.66 5.62
C ALA A 53 8.06 2.07 5.04
N ALA A 54 7.81 2.24 3.74
CA ALA A 54 7.92 3.50 3.01
C ALA A 54 6.56 4.15 2.72
N TRP A 55 5.47 3.70 3.35
CA TRP A 55 4.09 4.12 3.07
C TRP A 55 3.93 5.64 2.86
N GLU A 56 4.45 6.44 3.80
CA GLU A 56 4.35 7.91 3.77
C GLU A 56 4.99 8.56 2.54
N LEU A 57 5.93 7.87 1.86
CA LEU A 57 6.63 8.41 0.70
C LEU A 57 5.83 8.29 -0.61
N PHE A 58 4.78 7.46 -0.65
CA PHE A 58 4.06 7.17 -1.91
C PHE A 58 2.54 7.06 -1.76
N ALA A 59 2.01 6.99 -0.54
CA ALA A 59 0.57 6.84 -0.30
C ALA A 59 -0.26 7.98 -0.91
N GLY A 60 0.28 9.20 -0.90
CA GLY A 60 -0.36 10.37 -1.51
C GLY A 60 -0.55 10.22 -3.02
N ASP A 61 0.49 9.77 -3.73
CA ASP A 61 0.42 9.52 -5.17
C ASP A 61 -0.55 8.38 -5.49
N VAL A 62 -0.51 7.29 -4.72
CA VAL A 62 -1.49 6.19 -4.86
C VAL A 62 -2.92 6.72 -4.75
N ARG A 63 -3.20 7.53 -3.73
CA ARG A 63 -4.53 8.08 -3.50
C ARG A 63 -4.96 8.99 -4.65
N ARG A 64 -4.08 9.88 -5.11
CA ARG A 64 -4.34 10.78 -6.25
C ARG A 64 -4.77 10.00 -7.49
N GLU A 65 -4.01 8.96 -7.85
CA GLU A 65 -4.29 8.20 -9.07
C GLU A 65 -5.59 7.40 -8.97
N VAL A 66 -5.90 6.85 -7.80
CA VAL A 66 -7.16 6.14 -7.56
C VAL A 66 -8.35 7.09 -7.66
N ASP A 67 -8.24 8.29 -7.09
CA ASP A 67 -9.29 9.32 -7.17
C ASP A 67 -9.52 9.80 -8.61
N GLU A 68 -8.45 9.95 -9.38
CA GLU A 68 -8.53 10.43 -10.77
C GLU A 68 -9.08 9.38 -11.74
N ARG A 69 -8.80 8.08 -11.51
CA ARG A 69 -9.07 7.00 -12.47
C ARG A 69 -10.22 6.07 -12.11
N SER A 70 -10.76 6.19 -10.89
CA SER A 70 -11.85 5.32 -10.43
C SER A 70 -13.20 6.03 -10.49
N PHE A 71 -14.29 5.25 -10.51
CA PHE A 71 -15.62 5.82 -10.34
C PHE A 71 -15.72 6.57 -8.99
N PRO A 72 -16.35 7.76 -8.94
CA PRO A 72 -16.29 8.64 -7.76
C PRO A 72 -16.77 7.98 -6.46
N GLU A 73 -17.82 7.18 -6.51
CA GLU A 73 -18.38 6.53 -5.31
C GLU A 73 -17.47 5.41 -4.77
N PRO A 74 -17.04 4.41 -5.59
CA PRO A 74 -16.00 3.46 -5.18
C PRO A 74 -14.72 4.12 -4.67
N ALA A 75 -14.23 5.17 -5.35
CA ALA A 75 -13.01 5.89 -4.96
C ALA A 75 -13.13 6.49 -3.56
N LYS A 76 -14.23 7.20 -3.27
CA LYS A 76 -14.49 7.80 -1.96
C LYS A 76 -14.62 6.76 -0.84
N ARG A 77 -15.18 5.58 -1.15
CA ARG A 77 -15.46 4.55 -0.14
C ARG A 77 -14.23 3.72 0.21
N VAL A 78 -13.40 3.37 -0.76
CA VAL A 78 -12.27 2.46 -0.54
C VAL A 78 -11.23 3.09 0.37
N LYS A 79 -10.86 2.38 1.43
CA LYS A 79 -9.71 2.71 2.29
C LYS A 79 -8.45 2.05 1.74
N ILE A 80 -7.39 2.81 1.52
CA ILE A 80 -6.09 2.28 1.08
C ILE A 80 -5.10 2.55 2.21
N VAL A 81 -4.55 1.49 2.79
CA VAL A 81 -3.74 1.57 4.01
C VAL A 81 -2.48 0.70 3.89
N GLY A 82 -1.41 1.08 4.60
CA GLY A 82 -0.25 0.22 4.81
C GLY A 82 -0.57 -0.89 5.82
N ALA A 83 0.04 -2.07 5.64
CA ALA A 83 -0.08 -3.16 6.61
C ALA A 83 0.66 -2.82 7.92
N GLU A 84 -0.02 -3.02 9.05
CA GLU A 84 0.52 -2.69 10.38
C GLU A 84 1.26 -3.86 11.04
N LEU A 85 0.93 -5.10 10.67
CA LEU A 85 1.45 -6.30 11.33
C LEU A 85 2.82 -6.75 10.83
N GLY A 86 3.34 -6.13 9.76
CA GLY A 86 4.65 -6.48 9.19
C GLY A 86 4.84 -7.99 8.98
N ASP A 87 5.99 -8.50 9.42
CA ASP A 87 6.37 -9.90 9.28
C ASP A 87 5.50 -10.85 10.12
N ASP A 88 4.82 -10.35 11.14
CA ASP A 88 3.94 -11.13 12.01
C ASP A 88 2.57 -11.41 11.38
N ALA A 89 2.22 -10.75 10.28
CA ALA A 89 0.93 -10.92 9.61
C ALA A 89 0.63 -12.39 9.28
N GLY A 90 1.65 -13.14 8.85
CA GLY A 90 1.51 -14.56 8.51
C GLY A 90 1.21 -15.45 9.71
N ILE A 91 1.99 -15.32 10.78
CA ILE A 91 1.83 -16.18 11.97
C ILE A 91 0.55 -15.83 12.74
N LEU A 92 0.19 -14.54 12.83
CA LEU A 92 -1.06 -14.10 13.43
C LEU A 92 -2.28 -14.56 12.62
N GLY A 93 -2.19 -14.52 11.28
CA GLY A 93 -3.22 -15.06 10.40
C GLY A 93 -3.45 -16.55 10.60
N ALA A 94 -2.36 -17.33 10.71
CA ALA A 94 -2.42 -18.76 10.99
C ALA A 94 -3.05 -19.06 12.36
N ALA A 95 -2.63 -18.35 13.41
CA ALA A 95 -3.21 -18.47 14.74
C ALA A 95 -4.71 -18.12 14.74
N ARG A 96 -5.10 -17.03 14.06
CA ARG A 96 -6.50 -16.60 13.93
C ARG A 96 -7.36 -17.63 13.19
N ALA A 97 -6.80 -18.32 12.19
CA ALA A 97 -7.50 -19.37 11.45
C ALA A 97 -7.84 -20.56 12.36
N VAL A 98 -6.89 -21.02 13.18
CA VAL A 98 -7.13 -22.10 14.16
C VAL A 98 -8.07 -21.64 15.26
N PHE A 99 -7.88 -20.44 15.81
CA PHE A 99 -8.73 -19.89 16.86
C PHE A 99 -10.20 -19.81 16.42
N ALA A 100 -10.46 -19.51 15.15
CA ALA A 100 -11.80 -19.49 14.57
C ALA A 100 -12.55 -20.83 14.67
N LEU A 101 -11.81 -21.94 14.62
CA LEU A 101 -12.37 -23.29 14.61
C LEU A 101 -12.74 -23.76 16.02
N ILE A 102 -11.98 -23.34 17.03
CA ILE A 102 -12.11 -23.79 18.42
C ILE A 102 -12.98 -22.85 19.29
N SER A 103 -13.31 -21.66 18.80
CA SER A 103 -14.12 -20.66 19.53
C SER A 103 -15.63 -20.75 19.22
N LYS A 104 -16.09 -21.90 18.73
CA LYS A 104 -17.51 -22.24 18.53
C LYS A 104 -17.97 -23.16 19.65
#